data_AF-A0A8D0BUA6-F1
#
_entry.id   AF-A0A8D0BUA6-F1
#
_cell.length_a   1.000
_cell.length_b   1.000
_cell.length_c   1.000
_cell.angle_alpha   90.00
_cell.angle_beta   90.00
_cell.angle_gamma   90.00
#
_symmetry.space_group_name_H-M   'P 1'
#
loop_
_entity.id
_entity.type
_entity.pdbx_description
1 polymer ?
#
loop_
_entity_poly.entity_id
_entity_poly.type
_entity_poly.pdbx_seq_one_letter_code
_entity_poly.pdbx_strand_id
1 'polypeptide(L)'
;FLGIHKPKLVFVFYLPTKLLLFPTPEKAEESTSLALLTGSRCTTYWFDRDDPSGKGDYEILSELRKEYPGEICAQPIGIEAETLEGQPASTTGQIFKLSSPSEGFACVNQDQKGGFCQDYKVRFICPPDFCSACKTQWFDRDDPSGHGDFETLAELRREYPDQICPRPIQIEARTLSGVLASETGQNISKFDTTVGFVCVHAHQKPLQFCHDYKVQFTCPESFCSSECKHLACERKMDAHLKG
;
A
#
# COMPACT_ATOMS: atom_id res chain seq x y z
N PHE A 1 -69.32 33.81 35.31
CA PHE A 1 -68.75 34.27 36.59
C PHE A 1 -68.24 33.04 37.35
N LEU A 2 -67.02 33.16 37.89
CA LEU A 2 -66.26 32.22 38.74
C LEU A 2 -65.63 30.96 38.10
N GLY A 3 -64.29 30.90 38.22
CA GLY A 3 -63.43 29.72 38.02
C GLY A 3 -63.44 28.78 39.23
N ILE A 4 -62.49 27.87 39.50
CA ILE A 4 -61.05 27.75 39.25
C ILE A 4 -60.70 26.25 39.44
N HIS A 5 -59.75 25.69 38.67
CA HIS A 5 -58.62 24.89 39.21
C HIS A 5 -57.59 24.54 38.13
N LYS A 6 -56.36 25.06 38.27
CA LYS A 6 -55.15 24.53 37.61
C LYS A 6 -54.71 23.24 38.29
N PRO A 7 -54.04 22.34 37.56
CA PRO A 7 -52.70 21.97 38.03
C PRO A 7 -51.63 21.84 36.93
N LYS A 8 -50.45 22.31 37.32
CA LYS A 8 -49.07 21.87 37.05
C LYS A 8 -48.68 21.38 35.65
N LEU A 9 -47.85 22.23 35.04
CA LEU A 9 -46.95 21.98 33.91
C LEU A 9 -45.99 20.82 34.24
N VAL A 10 -46.04 19.73 33.46
CA VAL A 10 -45.00 18.69 33.43
C VAL A 10 -44.17 18.95 32.18
N PHE A 11 -42.91 19.36 32.36
CA PHE A 11 -41.94 19.38 31.26
C PHE A 11 -41.49 17.95 30.98
N VAL A 12 -41.93 17.39 29.86
CA VAL A 12 -41.29 16.21 29.27
C VAL A 12 -40.28 16.73 28.26
N PHE A 13 -38.99 16.57 28.58
CA PHE A 13 -37.91 16.90 27.66
C PHE A 13 -37.88 15.87 26.52
N TYR A 14 -38.08 16.35 25.29
CA TYR A 14 -37.78 15.59 24.08
C TYR A 14 -36.25 15.51 23.90
N LEU A 15 -35.70 14.30 23.86
CA LEU A 15 -34.36 14.05 23.32
C LEU A 15 -34.46 13.97 21.79
N PRO A 16 -33.63 14.70 21.02
CA PRO A 16 -33.64 14.54 19.57
C PRO A 16 -32.95 13.23 19.21
N THR A 17 -33.69 12.29 18.65
CA THR A 17 -33.15 11.20 17.84
C THR A 17 -32.30 11.81 16.73
N LYS A 18 -31.00 11.55 16.79
CA LYS A 18 -30.01 11.93 15.78
C LYS A 18 -30.38 11.20 14.49
N LEU A 19 -30.93 11.94 13.53
CA LEU A 19 -31.15 11.48 12.17
C LEU A 19 -29.78 11.10 11.60
N LEU A 20 -29.51 9.79 11.47
CA LEU A 20 -28.34 9.32 10.73
C LEU A 20 -28.60 9.63 9.26
N LEU A 21 -28.02 10.74 8.80
CA LEU A 21 -27.92 11.06 7.38
C LEU A 21 -27.03 9.98 6.75
N PHE A 22 -27.64 9.02 6.06
CA PHE A 22 -26.93 8.17 5.12
C PHE A 22 -26.37 9.06 4.01
N PRO A 23 -25.08 8.93 3.63
CA PRO A 23 -24.52 9.71 2.54
C PRO A 23 -25.29 9.42 1.24
N THR A 24 -25.56 10.47 0.47
CA THR A 24 -26.17 10.35 -0.85
C THR A 24 -25.23 9.60 -1.81
N PRO A 25 -25.75 8.89 -2.83
CA PRO A 25 -24.92 8.16 -3.81
C PRO A 25 -23.85 9.05 -4.46
N GLU A 26 -24.18 10.33 -4.65
CA GLU A 26 -23.33 11.36 -5.24
C GLU A 26 -22.07 11.68 -4.41
N LYS A 27 -22.14 11.60 -3.07
CA LYS A 27 -20.97 11.79 -2.20
C LYS A 27 -20.06 10.57 -2.14
N ALA A 28 -20.60 9.38 -2.39
CA ALA A 28 -19.79 8.16 -2.46
C ALA A 28 -18.93 8.17 -3.73
N GLU A 29 -19.48 8.63 -4.87
CA GLU A 29 -18.74 8.74 -6.14
C GLU A 29 -17.67 9.84 -6.13
N GLU A 30 -17.91 10.97 -5.45
CA GLU A 30 -16.91 12.03 -5.31
C GLU A 30 -15.72 11.60 -4.42
N SER A 31 -15.96 10.76 -3.41
CA SER A 31 -14.93 10.15 -2.57
C SER A 31 -14.09 9.10 -3.30
N THR A 32 -14.69 8.31 -4.20
CA THR A 32 -13.94 7.37 -5.07
C THR A 32 -13.17 8.11 -6.16
N SER A 33 -13.74 9.18 -6.72
CA SER A 33 -13.09 10.03 -7.73
C SER A 33 -11.86 10.77 -7.17
N LEU A 34 -11.94 11.30 -5.94
CA LEU A 34 -10.81 12.00 -5.30
C LEU A 34 -9.68 11.04 -4.90
N ALA A 35 -10.01 9.81 -4.48
CA ALA A 35 -9.04 8.75 -4.21
C ALA A 35 -8.34 8.25 -5.49
N LEU A 36 -9.03 8.27 -6.64
CA LEU A 36 -8.46 7.90 -7.94
C LEU A 36 -7.51 8.96 -8.51
N LEU A 37 -7.61 10.22 -8.07
CA LEU A 37 -6.85 11.34 -8.64
C LEU A 37 -5.63 11.79 -7.82
N THR A 38 -5.44 11.31 -6.57
CA THR A 38 -4.35 11.82 -5.72
C THR A 38 -3.67 10.80 -4.79
N GLY A 39 -3.98 9.51 -4.87
CA GLY A 39 -3.32 8.50 -4.05
C GLY A 39 -3.21 7.16 -4.78
N SER A 40 -1.99 6.68 -4.95
CA SER A 40 -1.73 5.28 -5.29
C SER A 40 -2.59 4.37 -4.41
N ARG A 41 -3.38 3.49 -5.02
CA ARG A 41 -4.27 2.54 -4.30
C ARG A 41 -3.43 1.76 -3.28
N CYS A 42 -3.89 1.68 -2.02
CA CYS A 42 -3.18 0.96 -0.97
C CYS A 42 -3.17 -0.55 -1.27
N THR A 43 -2.06 -1.03 -1.83
CA THR A 43 -1.85 -2.43 -2.18
C THR A 43 -0.66 -2.99 -1.44
N THR A 44 -0.76 -4.26 -1.05
CA THR A 44 0.37 -4.99 -0.48
C THR A 44 1.44 -5.29 -1.53
N TYR A 45 2.57 -5.83 -1.08
CA TYR A 45 3.48 -6.59 -1.91
C TYR A 45 2.77 -7.77 -2.62
N TRP A 46 3.38 -8.28 -3.68
CA TRP A 46 2.96 -9.51 -4.36
C TRP A 46 3.44 -10.73 -3.58
N PHE A 47 2.52 -11.58 -3.15
CA PHE A 47 2.81 -12.84 -2.48
C PHE A 47 2.67 -13.99 -3.46
N ASP A 48 3.66 -14.88 -3.41
CA ASP A 48 3.77 -16.11 -4.18
C ASP A 48 4.28 -17.14 -3.18
N ARG A 49 3.39 -18.03 -2.75
CA ARG A 49 3.60 -18.93 -1.62
C ARG A 49 3.43 -20.39 -2.01
N ASP A 50 2.74 -20.69 -3.11
CA ASP A 50 2.49 -22.06 -3.57
C ASP A 50 2.70 -22.20 -5.08
N ASP A 51 3.75 -22.92 -5.48
CA ASP A 51 3.95 -23.27 -6.90
C ASP A 51 2.80 -24.18 -7.41
N PRO A 52 2.47 -24.19 -8.73
CA PRO A 52 1.38 -25.00 -9.33
C PRO A 52 1.59 -26.53 -9.30
N SER A 53 2.54 -26.99 -8.50
CA SER A 53 2.87 -28.39 -8.28
C SER A 53 1.73 -29.16 -7.58
N GLY A 54 1.67 -30.47 -7.80
CA GLY A 54 0.64 -31.31 -7.15
C GLY A 54 -0.78 -31.01 -7.66
N LYS A 55 -1.61 -30.37 -6.83
CA LYS A 55 -3.06 -30.23 -7.09
C LYS A 55 -3.47 -28.92 -7.76
N GLY A 56 -2.58 -27.94 -7.84
CA GLY A 56 -2.90 -26.60 -8.32
C GLY A 56 -1.95 -25.61 -7.67
N ASP A 57 -2.33 -24.34 -7.75
CA ASP A 57 -1.65 -23.21 -7.13
C ASP A 57 -2.64 -22.53 -6.17
N TYR A 58 -2.20 -22.31 -4.93
CA TYR A 58 -3.03 -21.94 -3.79
C TYR A 58 -2.46 -20.78 -2.96
N GLU A 59 -2.77 -19.57 -3.38
CA GLU A 59 -2.52 -18.32 -2.66
C GLU A 59 -3.60 -18.00 -1.60
N ILE A 60 -3.71 -18.86 -0.58
CA ILE A 60 -4.76 -18.79 0.46
C ILE A 60 -4.42 -17.74 1.53
N LEU A 61 -5.35 -16.81 1.78
CA LEU A 61 -5.14 -15.68 2.70
C LEU A 61 -4.77 -16.11 4.12
N SER A 62 -5.34 -17.19 4.65
CA SER A 62 -5.02 -17.65 6.00
C SER A 62 -3.58 -18.16 6.12
N GLU A 63 -3.08 -18.85 5.10
CA GLU A 63 -1.69 -19.32 5.06
C GLU A 63 -0.73 -18.16 4.82
N LEU A 64 -1.07 -17.25 3.91
CA LEU A 64 -0.29 -16.03 3.66
C LEU A 64 -0.14 -15.19 4.92
N ARG A 65 -1.20 -14.98 5.71
CA ARG A 65 -1.12 -14.24 6.99
C ARG A 65 -0.28 -14.94 8.05
N LYS A 66 -0.23 -16.26 8.03
CA LYS A 66 0.58 -17.06 8.95
C LYS A 66 2.06 -16.93 8.62
N GLU A 67 2.40 -16.90 7.33
CA GLU A 67 3.76 -16.74 6.83
C GLU A 67 4.25 -15.28 6.86
N TYR A 68 3.32 -14.33 6.66
CA TYR A 68 3.57 -12.90 6.52
C TYR A 68 2.77 -12.08 7.55
N PRO A 69 3.06 -12.22 8.85
CA PRO A 69 2.26 -11.59 9.90
C PRO A 69 2.34 -10.06 9.84
N GLY A 70 1.17 -9.42 9.74
CA GLY A 70 1.04 -7.96 9.73
C GLY A 70 1.28 -7.30 8.36
N GLU A 71 1.62 -8.07 7.33
CA GLU A 71 1.87 -7.55 5.97
C GLU A 71 0.62 -7.47 5.10
N ILE A 72 -0.46 -8.10 5.54
CA ILE A 72 -1.79 -8.04 4.93
C ILE A 72 -2.77 -7.51 5.96
N CYS A 73 -3.48 -6.44 5.62
CA CYS A 73 -4.48 -5.83 6.50
C CYS A 73 -5.53 -6.85 6.97
N ALA A 74 -6.13 -6.61 8.14
CA ALA A 74 -7.10 -7.53 8.75
C ALA A 74 -8.36 -7.79 7.90
N GLN A 75 -8.76 -6.82 7.08
CA GLN A 75 -9.89 -6.93 6.15
C GLN A 75 -9.51 -6.34 4.79
N PRO A 76 -8.96 -7.15 3.87
CA PRO A 76 -8.74 -6.72 2.50
C PRO A 76 -10.08 -6.38 1.84
N ILE A 77 -10.07 -5.35 1.01
CA ILE A 77 -11.23 -4.90 0.24
C ILE A 77 -11.17 -5.34 -1.22
N GLY A 78 -10.04 -5.91 -1.65
CA GLY A 78 -9.89 -6.50 -2.97
C GLY A 78 -8.64 -7.38 -3.05
N ILE A 79 -8.54 -8.11 -4.15
CA ILE A 79 -7.41 -8.98 -4.48
C ILE A 79 -7.10 -8.81 -5.97
N GLU A 80 -5.83 -8.81 -6.30
CA GLU A 80 -5.34 -8.95 -7.67
C GLU A 80 -4.48 -10.19 -7.75
N ALA A 81 -4.58 -10.89 -8.88
CA ALA A 81 -3.80 -12.07 -9.19
C ALA A 81 -3.24 -11.94 -10.61
N GLU A 82 -1.97 -12.26 -10.78
CA GLU A 82 -1.31 -12.31 -12.07
C GLU A 82 -0.32 -13.48 -12.08
N THR A 83 0.02 -13.97 -13.27
CA THR A 83 1.07 -14.97 -13.39
C THR A 83 2.42 -14.37 -12.98
N LEU A 84 3.44 -15.19 -12.73
CA LEU A 84 4.79 -14.66 -12.46
C LEU A 84 5.34 -13.81 -13.61
N GLU A 85 4.88 -14.07 -14.85
CA GLU A 85 5.19 -13.29 -16.05
C GLU A 85 4.43 -11.95 -16.15
N GLY A 86 3.52 -11.67 -15.21
CA GLY A 86 2.73 -10.43 -15.15
C GLY A 86 1.47 -10.46 -16.01
N GLN A 87 1.01 -11.63 -16.46
CA GLN A 87 -0.27 -11.75 -17.16
C GLN A 87 -1.42 -11.71 -16.14
N PRO A 88 -2.37 -10.77 -16.23
CA PRO A 88 -3.51 -10.74 -15.30
C PRO A 88 -4.30 -12.05 -15.36
N ALA A 89 -4.62 -12.61 -14.18
CA ALA A 89 -5.27 -13.92 -14.08
C ALA A 89 -6.57 -14.00 -14.89
N SER A 90 -7.34 -12.92 -14.95
CA SER A 90 -8.59 -12.81 -15.72
C SER A 90 -8.43 -13.01 -17.24
N THR A 91 -7.21 -12.89 -17.76
CA THR A 91 -6.91 -13.00 -19.20
C THR A 91 -6.32 -14.34 -19.61
N THR A 92 -5.95 -15.19 -18.65
CA THR A 92 -5.31 -16.50 -18.89
C THR A 92 -6.27 -17.55 -19.46
N GLY A 93 -7.58 -17.36 -19.25
CA GLY A 93 -8.61 -18.35 -19.58
C GLY A 93 -8.68 -19.55 -18.63
N GLN A 94 -7.93 -19.54 -17.51
CA GLN A 94 -8.01 -20.56 -16.48
C GLN A 94 -9.22 -20.36 -15.57
N ILE A 95 -9.67 -21.45 -14.95
CA ILE A 95 -10.82 -21.47 -14.05
C ILE A 95 -10.31 -21.39 -12.62
N PHE A 96 -10.72 -20.35 -11.90
CA PHE A 96 -10.30 -20.13 -10.52
C PHE A 96 -11.37 -20.60 -9.54
N LYS A 97 -10.97 -21.46 -8.60
CA LYS A 97 -11.83 -21.95 -7.53
C LYS A 97 -12.12 -20.85 -6.52
N LEU A 98 -11.11 -20.01 -6.24
CA LEU A 98 -11.19 -18.85 -5.36
C LEU A 98 -10.56 -17.65 -6.05
N SER A 99 -11.18 -16.49 -5.88
CA SER A 99 -10.61 -15.17 -6.22
C SER A 99 -11.38 -14.14 -5.40
N SER A 100 -11.00 -14.01 -4.13
CA SER A 100 -11.73 -13.23 -3.14
C SER A 100 -10.78 -12.58 -2.14
N PRO A 101 -11.02 -11.32 -1.73
CA PRO A 101 -10.22 -10.66 -0.71
C PRO A 101 -10.29 -11.31 0.67
N SER A 102 -11.33 -12.10 0.97
CA SER A 102 -11.50 -12.74 2.28
C SER A 102 -10.91 -14.15 2.36
N GLU A 103 -10.62 -14.77 1.22
CA GLU A 103 -10.19 -16.18 1.14
C GLU A 103 -8.83 -16.34 0.43
N GLY A 104 -8.50 -15.44 -0.50
CA GLY A 104 -7.31 -15.53 -1.34
C GLY A 104 -7.65 -15.94 -2.77
N PHE A 105 -6.71 -16.64 -3.40
CA PHE A 105 -6.81 -17.10 -4.78
C PHE A 105 -6.45 -18.58 -4.85
N ALA A 106 -7.13 -19.33 -5.73
CA ALA A 106 -6.82 -20.74 -5.94
C ALA A 106 -7.15 -21.16 -7.37
N CYS A 107 -6.14 -21.71 -8.05
CA CYS A 107 -6.30 -22.48 -9.27
C CYS A 107 -6.17 -23.97 -8.94
N VAL A 108 -7.10 -24.80 -9.42
CA VAL A 108 -7.04 -26.26 -9.21
C VAL A 108 -6.80 -26.96 -10.54
N ASN A 109 -5.76 -27.81 -10.60
CA ASN A 109 -5.32 -28.51 -11.82
C ASN A 109 -6.46 -29.32 -12.47
N GLN A 110 -7.28 -29.99 -11.65
CA GLN A 110 -8.39 -30.82 -12.10
C GLN A 110 -9.53 -30.04 -12.76
N ASP A 111 -9.64 -28.74 -12.47
CA ASP A 111 -10.66 -27.87 -13.05
C ASP A 111 -10.20 -27.28 -14.40
N GLN A 112 -8.93 -27.44 -14.79
CA GLN A 112 -8.37 -26.84 -16.00
C GLN A 112 -8.52 -27.73 -17.23
N LYS A 113 -8.90 -27.14 -18.37
CA LYS A 113 -8.98 -27.85 -19.66
C LYS A 113 -7.63 -28.45 -20.09
N GLY A 114 -6.53 -27.77 -19.76
CA GLY A 114 -5.16 -28.23 -20.03
C GLY A 114 -4.57 -29.13 -18.94
N GLY A 115 -5.30 -29.36 -17.84
CA GLY A 115 -4.88 -30.20 -16.72
C GLY A 115 -3.88 -29.58 -15.74
N PHE A 116 -3.43 -28.34 -15.97
CA PHE A 116 -2.44 -27.66 -15.12
C PHE A 116 -2.76 -26.19 -14.96
N CYS A 117 -2.55 -25.67 -13.76
CA CYS A 117 -2.53 -24.27 -13.42
C CYS A 117 -1.25 -23.60 -13.91
N GLN A 118 -1.35 -22.31 -14.24
CA GLN A 118 -0.17 -21.46 -14.29
C GLN A 118 0.24 -21.09 -12.86
N ASP A 119 1.41 -20.48 -12.75
CA ASP A 119 2.01 -20.02 -11.51
C ASP A 119 1.61 -18.57 -11.23
N TYR A 120 0.86 -18.34 -10.16
CA TYR A 120 0.25 -17.06 -9.81
C TYR A 120 0.79 -16.49 -8.51
N LYS A 121 0.90 -15.16 -8.52
CA LYS A 121 1.11 -14.36 -7.33
C LYS A 121 -0.09 -13.45 -7.10
N VAL A 122 -0.36 -13.13 -5.84
CA VAL A 122 -1.47 -12.26 -5.43
C VAL A 122 -1.01 -11.04 -4.67
N ARG A 123 -1.77 -9.95 -4.77
CA ARG A 123 -1.66 -8.84 -3.82
C ARG A 123 -3.04 -8.40 -3.37
N PHE A 124 -3.11 -7.89 -2.15
CA PHE A 124 -4.35 -7.46 -1.54
C PHE A 124 -4.49 -5.95 -1.60
N ILE A 125 -5.72 -5.50 -1.83
CA ILE A 125 -6.09 -4.09 -1.72
C ILE A 125 -6.58 -3.89 -0.29
N CYS A 126 -5.99 -2.93 0.41
CA CYS A 126 -6.28 -2.65 1.81
C CYS A 126 -6.97 -1.29 1.98
N PRO A 127 -7.68 -1.06 3.10
CA PRO A 127 -8.13 0.27 3.47
C PRO A 127 -6.96 1.26 3.50
N PRO A 128 -7.16 2.53 3.10
CA PRO A 128 -6.08 3.52 3.02
C PRO A 128 -5.24 3.66 4.29
N ASP A 129 -5.87 3.53 5.46
CA ASP A 129 -5.22 3.65 6.77
C ASP A 129 -4.11 2.61 7.00
N PHE A 130 -4.20 1.46 6.33
CA PHE A 130 -3.16 0.44 6.40
C PHE A 130 -1.83 0.94 5.81
N CYS A 131 -1.89 1.68 4.69
CA CYS A 131 -0.68 2.17 4.02
C CYS A 131 -0.14 3.48 4.61
N SER A 132 -0.87 4.10 5.55
CA SER A 132 -0.45 5.33 6.23
C SER A 132 0.03 5.10 7.67
N ALA A 133 -0.17 3.90 8.23
CA ALA A 133 0.10 3.61 9.64
C ALA A 133 1.59 3.71 10.04
N CYS A 134 2.50 3.23 9.21
CA CYS A 134 3.92 3.14 9.53
C CYS A 134 4.76 3.48 8.30
N LYS A 135 5.29 4.70 8.27
CA LYS A 135 6.14 5.21 7.19
C LYS A 135 7.56 5.44 7.70
N THR A 136 8.54 5.07 6.89
CA THR A 136 9.95 5.39 7.16
C THR A 136 10.18 6.90 7.03
N GLN A 137 11.40 7.37 7.34
CA GLN A 137 11.82 8.67 6.81
C GLN A 137 11.95 8.64 5.28
N TRP A 138 12.13 9.82 4.68
CA TRP A 138 12.53 9.91 3.27
C TRP A 138 14.02 9.59 3.14
N PHE A 139 14.36 8.81 2.12
CA PHE A 139 15.72 8.47 1.75
C PHE A 139 16.04 9.05 0.39
N ASP A 140 17.22 9.63 0.30
CA ASP A 140 17.78 10.34 -0.85
C ASP A 140 19.27 10.06 -0.80
N ARG A 141 19.69 9.02 -1.51
CA ARG A 141 21.02 8.42 -1.42
C ARG A 141 21.83 8.69 -2.67
N ASP A 142 21.19 8.86 -3.82
CA ASP A 142 21.84 9.02 -5.11
C ASP A 142 21.30 10.27 -5.84
N ASP A 143 22.20 11.20 -6.13
CA ASP A 143 21.87 12.35 -6.99
C ASP A 143 21.71 11.89 -8.45
N PRO A 144 21.01 12.64 -9.33
CA PRO A 144 20.85 12.34 -10.76
C PRO A 144 22.14 12.57 -11.59
N SER A 145 23.30 12.32 -11.01
CA SER A 145 24.61 12.44 -11.64
C SER A 145 24.97 11.16 -12.42
N GLY A 146 25.87 11.28 -13.40
CA GLY A 146 26.29 10.11 -14.19
C GLY A 146 25.16 9.51 -15.03
N HIS A 147 24.66 8.34 -14.62
CA HIS A 147 23.77 7.50 -15.44
C HIS A 147 22.27 7.62 -15.12
N GLY A 148 21.91 8.30 -14.04
CA GLY A 148 20.53 8.38 -13.57
C GLY A 148 20.50 8.67 -12.08
N ASP A 149 19.38 8.30 -11.47
CA ASP A 149 19.12 8.41 -10.03
C ASP A 149 18.57 7.05 -9.55
N PHE A 150 19.23 6.48 -8.53
CA PHE A 150 19.12 5.09 -8.11
C PHE A 150 18.87 4.94 -6.60
N GLU A 151 17.63 5.20 -6.17
CA GLU A 151 17.12 4.88 -4.82
C GLU A 151 16.77 3.39 -4.65
N THR A 152 17.77 2.51 -4.83
CA THR A 152 17.57 1.04 -4.74
C THR A 152 17.47 0.56 -3.30
N LEU A 153 16.50 -0.33 -3.03
CA LEU A 153 16.23 -0.84 -1.68
C LEU A 153 17.44 -1.56 -1.05
N ALA A 154 18.22 -2.27 -1.87
CA ALA A 154 19.42 -2.98 -1.40
C ALA A 154 20.53 -2.02 -0.93
N GLU A 155 20.72 -0.89 -1.62
CA GLU A 155 21.72 0.11 -1.23
C GLU A 155 21.24 0.94 -0.04
N LEU A 156 19.95 1.32 -0.05
CA LEU A 156 19.33 2.02 1.08
C LEU A 156 19.43 1.22 2.38
N ARG A 157 19.17 -0.09 2.37
CA ARG A 157 19.36 -0.93 3.57
C ARG A 157 20.81 -1.07 4.02
N ARG A 158 21.77 -0.95 3.10
CA ARG A 158 23.20 -1.00 3.43
C ARG A 158 23.63 0.27 4.15
N GLU A 159 23.11 1.41 3.72
CA GLU A 159 23.44 2.73 4.27
C GLU A 159 22.64 3.07 5.54
N TYR A 160 21.37 2.65 5.57
CA TYR A 160 20.42 2.87 6.66
C TYR A 160 19.96 1.54 7.27
N PRO A 161 20.85 0.80 7.97
CA PRO A 161 20.52 -0.50 8.55
C PRO A 161 19.37 -0.38 9.55
N ASP A 162 18.46 -1.35 9.51
CA ASP A 162 17.29 -1.47 10.40
C ASP A 162 16.26 -0.33 10.32
N GLN A 163 16.40 0.61 9.38
CA GLN A 163 15.45 1.72 9.21
C GLN A 163 14.35 1.42 8.20
N ILE A 164 14.48 0.33 7.44
CA ILE A 164 13.51 -0.12 6.45
C ILE A 164 13.18 -1.58 6.75
N CYS A 165 11.90 -1.89 6.96
CA CYS A 165 11.43 -3.23 7.23
C CYS A 165 11.85 -4.23 6.13
N PRO A 166 11.99 -5.53 6.44
CA PRO A 166 12.42 -6.55 5.47
C PRO A 166 11.53 -6.70 4.23
N ARG A 167 10.23 -6.41 4.35
CA ARG A 167 9.27 -6.40 3.25
C ARG A 167 8.38 -5.16 3.32
N PRO A 168 8.75 -4.09 2.59
CA PRO A 168 7.91 -2.91 2.52
C PRO A 168 6.59 -3.21 1.82
N ILE A 169 5.52 -2.67 2.39
CA ILE A 169 4.15 -2.78 1.85
C ILE A 169 4.04 -1.91 0.59
N GLN A 170 4.57 -0.69 0.65
CA GLN A 170 4.50 0.29 -0.43
C GLN A 170 5.78 1.13 -0.50
N ILE A 171 6.05 1.68 -1.67
CA ILE A 171 7.06 2.71 -1.91
C ILE A 171 6.38 3.96 -2.50
N GLU A 172 6.75 5.13 -2.01
CA GLU A 172 6.46 6.43 -2.62
C GLU A 172 7.76 7.06 -3.10
N ALA A 173 7.73 7.74 -4.25
CA ALA A 173 8.86 8.47 -4.80
C ALA A 173 8.43 9.88 -5.20
N ARG A 174 9.23 10.88 -4.81
CA ARG A 174 9.00 12.29 -5.13
C ARG A 174 10.29 12.95 -5.54
N THR A 175 10.21 13.95 -6.40
CA THR A 175 11.36 14.84 -6.63
C THR A 175 11.70 15.58 -5.33
N LEU A 176 12.90 16.15 -5.22
CA LEU A 176 13.23 17.01 -4.07
C LEU A 176 12.33 18.25 -3.98
N SER A 177 11.79 18.71 -5.12
CA SER A 177 10.76 19.76 -5.19
C SER A 177 9.35 19.29 -4.79
N GLY A 178 9.17 18.01 -4.49
CA GLY A 178 7.93 17.43 -3.94
C GLY A 178 6.94 16.90 -4.98
N VAL A 179 7.28 16.89 -6.28
CA VAL A 179 6.43 16.37 -7.35
C VAL A 179 6.42 14.84 -7.30
N LEU A 180 5.26 14.20 -7.39
CA LEU A 180 5.18 12.74 -7.43
C LEU A 180 5.87 12.19 -8.67
N ALA A 181 6.63 11.09 -8.53
CA ALA A 181 7.33 10.50 -9.66
C ALA A 181 6.40 10.16 -10.84
N SER A 182 5.19 9.69 -10.55
CA SER A 182 4.14 9.41 -11.54
C SER A 182 3.65 10.65 -12.31
N GLU A 183 3.86 11.85 -11.80
CA GLU A 183 3.41 13.11 -12.39
C GLU A 183 4.52 13.83 -13.17
N THR A 184 5.78 13.41 -13.00
CA THR A 184 6.92 14.05 -13.68
C THR A 184 6.94 13.80 -15.19
N GLY A 185 6.28 12.74 -15.66
CA GLY A 185 6.34 12.29 -17.06
C GLY A 185 7.68 11.68 -17.46
N GLN A 186 8.56 11.36 -16.50
CA GLN A 186 9.80 10.62 -16.72
C GLN A 186 9.53 9.12 -16.86
N ASN A 187 10.37 8.45 -17.64
CA ASN A 187 10.31 7.00 -17.81
C ASN A 187 11.04 6.32 -16.65
N ILE A 188 10.28 5.91 -15.64
CA ILE A 188 10.82 5.24 -14.46
C ILE A 188 11.03 3.76 -14.76
N SER A 189 12.28 3.30 -14.63
CA SER A 189 12.68 1.95 -15.03
C SER A 189 12.31 0.89 -14.00
N LYS A 190 12.33 1.26 -12.70
CA LYS A 190 11.86 0.42 -11.58
C LYS A 190 11.16 1.30 -10.56
N PHE A 191 10.02 0.85 -10.06
CA PHE A 191 9.25 1.54 -9.03
C PHE A 191 8.41 0.52 -8.27
N ASP A 192 9.06 -0.26 -7.42
CA ASP A 192 8.44 -1.34 -6.66
C ASP A 192 9.19 -1.58 -5.34
N THR A 193 8.58 -2.32 -4.42
CA THR A 193 9.15 -2.57 -3.09
C THR A 193 10.19 -3.70 -3.06
N THR A 194 10.52 -4.32 -4.19
CA THR A 194 11.59 -5.32 -4.30
C THR A 194 12.90 -4.64 -4.67
N VAL A 195 12.87 -3.82 -5.73
CA VAL A 195 14.04 -3.16 -6.30
C VAL A 195 14.24 -1.77 -5.69
N GLY A 196 13.17 -1.06 -5.37
CA GLY A 196 13.18 0.34 -5.00
C GLY A 196 12.75 1.22 -6.17
N PHE A 197 13.44 2.34 -6.35
CA PHE A 197 13.18 3.29 -7.42
C PHE A 197 14.42 3.48 -8.29
N VAL A 198 14.23 3.49 -9.62
CA VAL A 198 15.31 3.65 -10.59
C VAL A 198 14.86 4.52 -11.76
N CYS A 199 15.51 5.65 -11.93
CA CYS A 199 15.47 6.46 -13.13
C CYS A 199 16.81 6.37 -13.87
N VAL A 200 16.77 6.11 -15.18
CA VAL A 200 17.99 6.02 -16.02
C VAL A 200 17.94 7.09 -17.11
N HIS A 201 19.01 7.87 -17.26
CA HIS A 201 19.14 8.92 -18.27
C HIS A 201 18.89 8.41 -19.69
N ALA A 202 19.48 7.27 -20.03
CA ALA A 202 19.37 6.68 -21.36
C ALA A 202 17.95 6.25 -21.74
N HIS A 203 17.04 6.10 -20.77
CA HIS A 203 15.64 5.73 -21.01
C HIS A 203 14.70 6.94 -21.12
N GLN A 204 15.22 8.16 -20.91
CA GLN A 204 14.45 9.40 -21.00
C GLN A 204 14.38 9.91 -22.45
N LYS A 205 13.50 10.91 -22.67
CA LYS A 205 13.39 11.59 -23.96
C LYS A 205 14.72 12.30 -24.29
N PRO A 206 15.01 12.61 -25.57
CA PRO A 206 16.21 13.35 -25.94
C PRO A 206 16.36 14.64 -25.14
N LEU A 207 17.55 14.88 -24.60
CA LEU A 207 17.91 16.04 -23.76
C LEU A 207 17.19 16.11 -22.40
N GLN A 208 16.49 15.05 -21.98
CA GLN A 208 15.93 14.93 -20.64
C GLN A 208 16.84 14.09 -19.75
N PHE A 209 17.14 14.58 -18.56
CA PHE A 209 17.86 13.86 -17.50
C PHE A 209 16.90 13.54 -16.37
N CYS A 210 17.25 12.56 -15.54
CA CYS A 210 16.47 12.20 -14.37
C CYS A 210 16.37 13.41 -13.45
N HIS A 211 15.18 13.58 -12.86
CA HIS A 211 15.07 14.45 -11.70
C HIS A 211 15.79 13.81 -10.53
N ASP A 212 15.97 14.63 -9.51
CA ASP A 212 16.52 14.26 -8.23
C ASP A 212 15.37 13.78 -7.33
N TYR A 213 15.35 12.49 -7.00
CA TYR A 213 14.26 11.79 -6.34
C TYR A 213 14.66 11.29 -4.96
N LYS A 214 13.66 11.26 -4.10
CA LYS A 214 13.71 10.61 -2.79
C LYS A 214 12.57 9.64 -2.64
N VAL A 215 12.79 8.58 -1.86
CA VAL A 215 11.82 7.52 -1.61
C VAL A 215 11.43 7.40 -0.14
N GLN A 216 10.22 6.94 0.11
CA GLN A 216 9.73 6.58 1.44
C GLN A 216 9.01 5.25 1.35
N PHE A 217 9.21 4.40 2.35
CA PHE A 217 8.60 3.08 2.42
C PHE A 217 7.50 3.04 3.48
N THR A 218 6.43 2.31 3.19
CA THR A 218 5.45 1.90 4.19
C THR A 218 5.80 0.51 4.70
N CYS A 219 5.80 0.35 6.01
CA CYS A 219 6.12 -0.89 6.70
C CYS A 219 4.93 -1.42 7.51
N PRO A 220 4.94 -2.70 7.91
CA PRO A 220 3.96 -3.22 8.86
C PRO A 220 3.95 -2.42 10.17
N GLU A 221 2.78 -2.25 10.78
CA GLU A 221 2.66 -1.52 12.05
C GLU A 221 3.56 -2.10 13.15
N SER A 222 3.80 -3.41 13.13
CA SER A 222 4.74 -4.10 14.03
C SER A 222 6.17 -3.54 13.94
N PHE A 223 6.60 -3.06 12.78
CA PHE A 223 7.93 -2.47 12.58
C PHE A 223 8.06 -1.12 13.28
N CYS A 224 7.01 -0.28 13.24
CA CYS A 224 7.03 1.00 13.94
C CYS A 224 6.67 0.89 15.43
N SER A 225 5.96 -0.17 15.84
CA SER A 225 5.53 -0.39 17.23
C SER A 225 6.51 -1.24 18.05
N SER A 226 7.42 -1.98 17.42
CA SER A 226 8.58 -2.59 18.07
C SER A 226 9.57 -1.51 18.50
N GLU A 227 9.25 -0.79 19.57
CA GLU A 227 10.09 0.22 20.20
C GLU A 227 10.73 1.22 19.23
N CYS A 228 10.04 2.34 19.04
CA CYS A 228 10.70 3.63 19.14
C CYS A 228 11.31 3.80 20.56
N LYS A 229 12.31 2.98 20.90
CA LYS A 229 13.32 3.24 21.94
C LYS A 229 14.68 3.39 21.28
N HIS A 230 14.75 4.32 20.36
CA HIS A 230 15.94 5.12 20.14
C HIS A 230 15.43 6.55 20.08
N LEU A 231 15.43 7.34 21.16
CA LEU A 231 16.53 8.26 21.52
C LEU A 231 17.46 8.78 20.40
N ALA A 232 17.17 8.55 19.12
CA ALA A 232 18.03 8.92 18.00
C ALA A 232 17.31 9.69 16.88
N CYS A 233 16.00 9.98 16.97
CA CYS A 233 15.30 10.70 15.90
C CYS A 233 15.18 12.23 16.07
N GLU A 234 15.50 12.85 17.21
CA GLU A 234 15.37 14.34 17.32
C GLU A 234 16.46 15.08 18.13
N ARG A 235 17.61 14.47 18.45
CA ARG A 235 18.71 15.21 19.12
C ARG A 235 20.11 14.79 18.70
N LYS A 236 20.54 15.18 17.50
CA LYS A 236 21.96 15.43 17.17
C LYS A 236 22.15 16.58 16.17
N MET A 237 21.38 17.66 16.33
CA MET A 237 21.62 18.93 15.63
C MET A 237 22.12 20.06 16.54
N ASP A 238 22.55 19.76 17.78
CA ASP A 238 23.05 20.77 18.73
C ASP A 238 24.21 20.27 19.62
N ALA A 239 25.18 19.55 19.04
CA ALA A 239 26.41 19.18 19.77
C ALA A 239 27.70 19.36 18.93
N HIS A 240 27.74 20.39 18.09
CA HIS A 240 28.97 20.81 17.42
C HIS A 240 29.31 22.31 17.56
N LEU A 241 28.70 23.00 18.54
CA LEU A 241 29.02 24.42 18.85
C LEU A 241 29.41 24.70 20.30
N LYS A 242 29.68 23.67 21.11
CA LYS A 242 30.34 23.81 22.42
C LYS A 242 31.28 22.64 22.69
N GLY A 243 32.45 22.70 22.06
CA GLY A 243 33.62 21.89 22.35
C GLY A 243 34.84 22.70 21.97
#